data_AF-A0A7X6VUI3-F1
#
_entry.id   AF-A0A7X6VUI3-F1
#
_cell.length_a   1.000
_cell.length_b   1.000
_cell.length_c   1.000
_cell.angle_alpha   90.00
_cell.angle_beta   90.00
_cell.angle_gamma   90.00
#
_symmetry.space_group_name_H-M   'P 1'
#
loop_
_entity.id
_entity.type
_entity.pdbx_description
1 polymer ?
#
loop_
_entity_poly.entity_id
_entity_poly.type
_entity_poly.pdbx_seq_one_letter_code
_entity_poly.pdbx_strand_id
1 'polypeptide(L)'
;MREILQYLFEKNTLTREEAKQALIEVGMGKHSDVEFASFLTVFKMRPVTSGELAGFRDAMTELCLVTDLSEYEAIDVVGTGGDGKNTFNISTLACFIIAGAGINVAKHGNYAVSSSSGSSNLLELMGYKFSNNPEKLKKDMDRGNFCFMHAPLFHPAMKLIAPVRKMLKVQTFFNILGPMTNPSFPKYQVLGVNNEENFNHYKNVYETLNVN
;
A
#
# COMPACT_ATOMS: atom_id res chain seq x y z
N MET A 1 20.15 -2.53 -12.56
CA MET A 1 19.76 -1.22 -11.97
C MET A 1 20.72 -0.08 -12.35
N ARG A 2 21.99 -0.37 -12.68
CA ARG A 2 23.04 0.64 -12.95
C ARG A 2 22.63 1.83 -13.82
N GLU A 3 22.04 1.60 -14.98
CA GLU A 3 21.66 2.67 -15.93
C GLU A 3 20.59 3.60 -15.35
N ILE A 4 19.56 3.02 -14.71
CA ILE A 4 18.53 3.77 -13.99
C ILE A 4 19.15 4.63 -12.89
N LEU A 5 20.08 4.08 -12.11
CA LEU A 5 20.76 4.84 -11.05
C LEU A 5 21.59 5.99 -11.60
N GLN A 6 22.37 5.76 -12.68
CA GLN A 6 23.14 6.82 -13.33
C GLN A 6 22.23 7.95 -13.81
N TYR A 7 21.13 7.61 -14.48
CA TYR A 7 20.12 8.57 -14.92
C TYR A 7 19.51 9.36 -13.75
N LEU A 8 19.19 8.67 -12.65
CA LEU A 8 18.61 9.25 -11.45
C LEU A 8 19.59 10.13 -10.66
N PHE A 9 20.89 9.82 -10.66
CA PHE A 9 21.92 10.61 -9.98
C PHE A 9 22.11 11.98 -10.62
N GLU A 10 21.73 12.14 -11.89
CA GLU A 10 21.67 13.42 -12.59
C GLU A 10 20.40 14.24 -12.26
N LYS A 11 19.61 13.81 -11.26
CA LYS A 11 18.34 14.42 -10.82
C LYS A 11 17.19 14.30 -11.82
N ASN A 12 17.31 13.41 -12.81
CA ASN A 12 16.22 13.13 -13.72
C ASN A 12 15.07 12.38 -13.01
N THR A 13 13.89 12.41 -13.64
CA THR A 13 12.69 11.74 -13.18
C THR A 13 12.30 10.64 -14.15
N LEU A 14 11.92 9.47 -13.64
CA LEU A 14 11.43 8.38 -14.47
C LEU A 14 10.01 8.69 -14.95
N THR A 15 9.69 8.18 -16.14
CA THR A 15 8.31 8.05 -16.58
C THR A 15 7.56 7.02 -15.74
N ARG A 16 6.22 7.03 -15.81
CA ARG A 16 5.36 6.02 -15.14
C ARG A 16 5.77 4.59 -15.51
N GLU A 17 6.07 4.34 -16.78
CA GLU A 17 6.44 3.01 -17.26
C GLU A 17 7.83 2.59 -16.78
N GLU A 18 8.82 3.48 -16.82
CA GLU A 18 10.16 3.19 -16.30
C GLU A 18 10.14 2.94 -14.79
N ALA A 19 9.38 3.73 -14.03
CA ALA A 19 9.20 3.54 -12.59
C ALA A 19 8.53 2.20 -12.28
N LYS A 20 7.49 1.85 -13.06
CA LYS A 20 6.80 0.55 -12.97
C LYS A 20 7.78 -0.59 -13.21
N GLN A 21 8.47 -0.57 -14.35
CA GLN A 21 9.39 -1.63 -14.74
C GLN A 21 10.53 -1.79 -13.73
N ALA A 22 11.12 -0.69 -13.26
CA ALA A 22 12.17 -0.72 -12.25
C ALA A 22 11.72 -1.45 -10.97
N LEU A 23 10.51 -1.18 -10.50
CA LEU A 23 9.99 -1.80 -9.29
C LEU A 23 9.54 -3.26 -9.50
N ILE A 24 9.03 -3.61 -10.68
CA ILE A 24 8.76 -5.01 -11.05
C ILE A 24 10.04 -5.84 -10.97
N GLU A 25 11.13 -5.35 -11.54
CA GLU A 25 12.40 -6.06 -11.54
C GLU A 25 12.97 -6.25 -10.13
N VAL A 26 12.81 -5.26 -9.24
CA VAL A 26 13.12 -5.41 -7.81
C VAL A 26 12.23 -6.49 -7.18
N GLY A 27 10.92 -6.45 -7.42
CA GLY A 27 9.97 -7.44 -6.91
C GLY A 27 10.18 -8.86 -7.44
N MET A 28 10.92 -9.01 -8.54
CA MET A 28 11.35 -10.28 -9.13
C MET A 28 12.77 -10.70 -8.72
N GLY A 29 13.48 -9.90 -7.93
CA GLY A 29 14.84 -10.22 -7.46
C GLY A 29 15.92 -10.09 -8.52
N LYS A 30 15.70 -9.27 -9.56
CA LYS A 30 16.69 -9.03 -10.64
C LYS A 30 17.80 -8.06 -10.25
N HIS A 31 17.67 -7.37 -9.12
CA HIS A 31 18.64 -6.39 -8.63
C HIS A 31 19.09 -6.75 -7.21
N SER A 32 20.33 -6.42 -6.88
CA SER A 32 20.87 -6.64 -5.55
C SER A 32 20.26 -5.71 -4.49
N ASP A 33 20.34 -6.11 -3.23
CA ASP A 33 19.91 -5.28 -2.09
C ASP A 33 20.61 -3.91 -2.06
N VAL A 34 21.88 -3.84 -2.48
CA VAL A 34 22.68 -2.60 -2.53
C VAL A 34 22.18 -1.65 -3.61
N GLU A 35 21.89 -2.19 -4.80
CA GLU A 35 21.30 -1.41 -5.90
C GLU A 35 19.92 -0.88 -5.50
N PHE A 36 19.09 -1.72 -4.87
CA PHE A 36 17.76 -1.30 -4.43
C PHE A 36 17.81 -0.28 -3.28
N ALA A 37 18.72 -0.44 -2.32
CA ALA A 37 18.93 0.56 -1.27
C ALA A 37 19.35 1.92 -1.85
N SER A 38 20.23 1.91 -2.86
CA SER A 38 20.65 3.11 -3.59
C SER A 38 19.46 3.75 -4.30
N PHE A 39 18.64 2.94 -4.97
CA PHE A 39 17.42 3.39 -5.64
C PHE A 39 16.45 4.06 -4.68
N LEU A 40 16.17 3.45 -3.51
CA LEU A 40 15.33 4.07 -2.48
C LEU A 40 15.90 5.38 -1.93
N THR A 41 17.23 5.46 -1.82
CA THR A 41 17.92 6.65 -1.31
C THR A 41 17.75 7.84 -2.24
N VAL A 42 17.76 7.65 -3.56
CA VAL A 42 17.48 8.72 -4.54
C VAL A 42 16.16 9.42 -4.21
N PHE A 43 15.08 8.66 -4.04
CA PHE A 43 13.74 9.20 -3.72
C PHE A 43 13.60 9.70 -2.28
N LYS A 44 14.64 9.54 -1.45
CA LYS A 44 14.73 10.21 -0.15
C LYS A 44 15.46 11.56 -0.26
N MET A 45 16.40 11.67 -1.19
CA MET A 45 17.17 12.89 -1.46
C MET A 45 16.43 13.87 -2.37
N ARG A 46 15.50 13.37 -3.20
CA ARG A 46 14.56 14.18 -3.96
C ARG A 46 13.12 13.69 -3.76
N PRO A 47 12.10 14.56 -3.80
CA PRO A 47 10.71 14.13 -3.83
C PRO A 47 10.45 13.17 -5.01
N VAL A 48 9.64 12.16 -4.75
CA VAL A 48 9.07 11.30 -5.81
C VAL A 48 8.04 12.12 -6.57
N THR A 49 7.97 12.00 -7.89
CA THR A 49 6.88 12.66 -8.64
C THR A 49 5.60 11.81 -8.60
N SER A 50 4.43 12.41 -8.83
CA SER A 50 3.18 11.66 -8.91
C SER A 50 3.18 10.63 -10.05
N GLY A 51 3.88 10.89 -11.16
CA GLY A 51 4.02 9.95 -12.27
C GLY A 51 4.86 8.72 -11.90
N GLU A 52 5.97 8.93 -11.19
CA GLU A 52 6.79 7.82 -10.67
C GLU A 52 6.03 7.01 -9.61
N LEU A 53 5.30 7.69 -8.72
CA LEU A 53 4.49 7.02 -7.71
C LEU A 53 3.36 6.18 -8.33
N ALA A 54 2.71 6.69 -9.40
CA ALA A 54 1.75 5.91 -10.17
C ALA A 54 2.39 4.66 -10.78
N GLY A 55 3.60 4.77 -11.31
CA GLY A 55 4.35 3.63 -11.86
C GLY A 55 4.67 2.59 -10.78
N PHE A 56 5.16 3.03 -9.63
CA PHE A 56 5.40 2.15 -8.49
C PHE A 56 4.13 1.47 -7.96
N ARG A 57 3.00 2.19 -7.94
CA ARG A 57 1.70 1.64 -7.61
C ARG A 57 1.28 0.55 -8.60
N ASP A 58 1.49 0.78 -9.90
CA ASP A 58 1.14 -0.20 -10.93
C ASP A 58 2.00 -1.45 -10.85
N ALA A 59 3.28 -1.30 -10.53
CA ALA A 59 4.15 -2.44 -10.27
C ALA A 59 3.66 -3.27 -9.07
N MET A 60 3.32 -2.61 -7.95
CA MET A 60 2.77 -3.29 -6.79
C MET A 60 1.43 -3.97 -7.08
N THR A 61 0.63 -3.38 -7.97
CA THR A 61 -0.64 -3.95 -8.44
C THR A 61 -0.42 -5.19 -9.30
N GLU A 62 0.56 -5.16 -10.20
CA GLU A 62 0.91 -6.31 -11.06
C GLU A 62 1.52 -7.47 -10.26
N LEU A 63 2.24 -7.16 -9.20
CA LEU A 63 2.93 -8.14 -8.34
C LEU A 63 2.04 -8.69 -7.20
N CYS A 64 0.82 -8.19 -7.02
CA CYS A 64 -0.03 -8.63 -5.91
C CYS A 64 -0.91 -9.84 -6.29
N LEU A 65 -1.40 -10.53 -5.26
CA LEU A 65 -2.42 -11.56 -5.41
C LEU A 65 -3.78 -10.86 -5.41
N VAL A 66 -4.36 -10.69 -6.59
CA VAL A 66 -5.65 -10.03 -6.76
C VAL A 66 -6.77 -10.86 -6.13
N THR A 67 -7.73 -10.20 -5.48
CA THR A 67 -8.98 -10.81 -5.02
C THR A 67 -10.16 -10.04 -5.59
N ASP A 68 -10.96 -10.70 -6.43
CA ASP A 68 -12.16 -10.09 -6.98
C ASP A 68 -13.28 -10.02 -5.92
N LEU A 69 -13.59 -8.80 -5.51
CA LEU A 69 -14.70 -8.43 -4.63
C LEU A 69 -15.62 -7.39 -5.29
N SER A 70 -15.61 -7.30 -6.62
CA SER A 70 -16.33 -6.28 -7.37
C SER A 70 -17.85 -6.28 -7.12
N GLU A 71 -18.43 -7.45 -6.83
CA GLU A 71 -19.86 -7.63 -6.52
C GLU A 71 -20.31 -6.94 -5.22
N TYR A 72 -19.38 -6.61 -4.32
CA TYR A 72 -19.70 -6.02 -3.02
C TYR A 72 -19.72 -4.49 -3.02
N GLU A 73 -19.21 -3.83 -4.07
CA GLU A 73 -19.04 -2.37 -4.12
C GLU A 73 -18.36 -1.81 -2.85
N ALA A 74 -17.33 -2.52 -2.35
CA ALA A 74 -16.76 -2.25 -1.05
C ALA A 74 -15.96 -0.93 -0.97
N ILE A 75 -15.95 -0.32 0.21
CA ILE A 75 -15.11 0.83 0.55
C ILE A 75 -13.86 0.39 1.32
N ASP A 76 -12.72 1.05 1.10
CA ASP A 76 -11.54 0.94 1.95
C ASP A 76 -11.40 2.17 2.85
N VAL A 77 -11.00 1.97 4.10
CA VAL A 77 -10.73 3.06 5.05
C VAL A 77 -9.32 2.85 5.58
N VAL A 78 -8.40 3.68 5.12
CA VAL A 78 -6.97 3.44 5.27
C VAL A 78 -6.23 4.76 5.44
N GLY A 79 -4.99 4.72 5.90
CA GLY A 79 -4.14 5.90 5.92
C GLY A 79 -2.67 5.56 5.72
N THR A 80 -1.87 6.57 5.38
CA THR A 80 -0.42 6.43 5.23
C THR A 80 0.26 5.98 6.51
N GLY A 81 -0.36 6.28 7.67
CA GLY A 81 0.28 6.20 8.97
C GLY A 81 1.44 7.19 9.10
N GLY A 82 2.23 7.05 10.16
CA GLY A 82 3.45 7.85 10.36
C GLY A 82 3.18 9.34 10.64
N ASP A 83 2.03 9.69 11.22
CA ASP A 83 1.70 11.05 11.66
C ASP A 83 2.33 11.42 13.02
N GLY A 84 2.96 10.46 13.69
CA GLY A 84 3.61 10.64 14.99
C GLY A 84 2.63 10.87 16.16
N LYS A 85 1.31 10.78 15.94
CA LYS A 85 0.31 11.11 16.96
C LYS A 85 -0.01 9.97 17.92
N ASN A 86 0.43 8.75 17.61
CA ASN A 86 0.20 7.53 18.40
C ASN A 86 -1.27 7.38 18.85
N THR A 87 -2.21 7.72 17.96
CA THR A 87 -3.64 7.53 18.21
C THR A 87 -3.99 6.04 18.20
N PHE A 88 -5.15 5.69 18.76
CA PHE A 88 -5.73 4.37 18.57
C PHE A 88 -6.07 4.10 17.09
N ASN A 89 -6.42 2.86 16.74
CA ASN A 89 -6.70 2.43 15.35
C ASN A 89 -8.06 2.97 14.82
N ILE A 90 -8.18 4.30 14.68
CA ILE A 90 -9.39 5.02 14.24
C ILE A 90 -9.96 4.44 12.96
N SER A 91 -9.12 4.21 11.93
CA SER A 91 -9.58 3.66 10.65
C SER A 91 -10.12 2.24 10.77
N THR A 92 -9.63 1.42 11.71
CA THR A 92 -10.16 0.07 11.93
C THR A 92 -11.52 0.15 12.62
N LEU A 93 -11.67 1.02 13.62
CA LEU A 93 -12.94 1.21 14.30
C LEU A 93 -14.02 1.76 13.34
N ALA A 94 -13.65 2.74 12.50
CA ALA A 94 -14.53 3.30 11.49
C ALA A 94 -15.07 2.23 10.53
N CYS A 95 -14.24 1.26 10.13
CA CYS A 95 -14.68 0.14 9.30
C CYS A 95 -15.83 -0.66 9.92
N PHE A 96 -15.79 -0.92 11.23
CA PHE A 96 -16.86 -1.65 11.91
C PHE A 96 -18.17 -0.85 11.99
N ILE A 97 -18.07 0.47 12.15
CA ILE A 97 -19.24 1.36 12.13
C ILE A 97 -19.88 1.37 10.73
N ILE A 98 -19.06 1.51 9.69
CA ILE A 98 -19.51 1.50 8.29
C ILE A 98 -20.15 0.15 7.92
N ALA A 99 -19.50 -0.96 8.30
CA ALA A 99 -20.03 -2.30 8.11
C ALA A 99 -21.37 -2.52 8.86
N GLY A 100 -21.46 -2.02 10.09
CA GLY A 100 -22.70 -2.05 10.88
C GLY A 100 -23.83 -1.19 10.30
N ALA A 101 -23.50 -0.18 9.50
CA ALA A 101 -24.47 0.61 8.74
C ALA A 101 -24.91 -0.05 7.41
N GLY A 102 -24.42 -1.25 7.11
CA GLY A 102 -24.79 -2.02 5.91
C GLY A 102 -23.91 -1.77 4.69
N ILE A 103 -22.80 -1.02 4.83
CA ILE A 103 -21.87 -0.74 3.74
C ILE A 103 -20.72 -1.75 3.79
N ASN A 104 -20.45 -2.40 2.66
CA ASN A 104 -19.37 -3.36 2.50
C ASN A 104 -17.99 -2.70 2.64
N VAL A 105 -17.09 -3.30 3.43
CA VAL A 105 -15.75 -2.78 3.70
C VAL A 105 -14.68 -3.81 3.36
N ALA A 106 -13.79 -3.47 2.42
CA ALA A 106 -12.61 -4.26 2.07
C ALA A 106 -11.37 -3.52 2.59
N LYS A 107 -11.09 -3.68 3.89
CA LYS A 107 -10.02 -2.92 4.54
C LYS A 107 -8.66 -3.50 4.21
N HIS A 108 -7.78 -2.72 3.58
CA HIS A 108 -6.36 -3.08 3.46
C HIS A 108 -5.56 -2.58 4.66
N GLY A 109 -4.66 -3.41 5.19
CA GLY A 109 -3.90 -3.03 6.38
C GLY A 109 -2.69 -3.89 6.68
N ASN A 110 -1.88 -3.42 7.62
CA ASN A 110 -0.62 -4.04 7.99
C ASN A 110 -0.37 -3.97 9.51
N TYR A 111 0.65 -4.70 9.97
CA TYR A 111 1.21 -4.53 11.30
C TYR A 111 1.80 -3.13 11.46
N ALA A 112 1.94 -2.68 12.71
CA ALA A 112 2.59 -1.40 13.00
C ALA A 112 4.02 -1.35 12.42
N VAL A 113 4.34 -0.24 11.76
CA VAL A 113 5.72 0.07 11.33
C VAL A 113 6.37 1.10 12.24
N SER A 114 5.61 2.10 12.70
CA SER A 114 6.08 3.20 13.55
C SER A 114 5.19 3.52 14.75
N SER A 115 3.98 2.95 14.83
CA SER A 115 3.05 3.11 15.96
C SER A 115 3.20 1.97 16.97
N SER A 116 2.54 2.10 18.13
CA SER A 116 2.44 1.03 19.11
C SER A 116 1.55 -0.14 18.66
N SER A 117 0.56 0.11 17.79
CA SER A 117 -0.37 -0.89 17.26
C SER A 117 -0.84 -0.56 15.84
N GLY A 118 -0.78 -1.54 14.94
CA GLY A 118 -1.32 -1.47 13.57
C GLY A 118 -2.69 -2.14 13.47
N SER A 119 -3.37 -1.99 12.35
CA SER A 119 -4.70 -2.60 12.14
C SER A 119 -4.66 -4.12 12.25
N SER A 120 -3.58 -4.75 11.75
CA SER A 120 -3.41 -6.20 11.87
C SER A 120 -3.17 -6.63 13.32
N ASN A 121 -2.42 -5.87 14.12
CA ASN A 121 -2.20 -6.20 15.53
C ASN A 121 -3.53 -6.24 16.29
N LEU A 122 -4.39 -5.22 16.08
CA LEU A 122 -5.70 -5.15 16.73
C LEU A 122 -6.62 -6.32 16.31
N LEU A 123 -6.72 -6.60 15.02
CA LEU A 123 -7.60 -7.65 14.51
C LEU A 123 -7.13 -9.05 14.93
N GLU A 124 -5.82 -9.29 14.94
CA GLU A 124 -5.24 -10.54 15.43
C GLU A 124 -5.53 -10.74 16.92
N LEU A 125 -5.40 -9.68 17.73
CA LEU A 125 -5.76 -9.70 19.15
C LEU A 125 -7.24 -10.00 19.37
N MET A 126 -8.12 -9.49 18.49
CA MET A 126 -9.55 -9.78 18.48
C MET A 126 -9.90 -11.18 17.94
N GLY A 127 -8.89 -11.98 17.53
CA GLY A 127 -9.07 -13.35 17.05
C GLY A 127 -9.38 -13.48 15.57
N TYR A 128 -9.32 -12.40 14.79
CA TYR A 128 -9.50 -12.46 13.34
C TYR A 128 -8.40 -13.31 12.71
N LYS A 129 -8.78 -14.30 11.90
CA LYS A 129 -7.83 -15.15 11.17
C LYS A 129 -7.62 -14.59 9.76
N PHE A 130 -6.41 -14.06 9.53
CA PHE A 130 -6.04 -13.55 8.21
C PHE A 130 -6.01 -14.64 7.16
N SER A 131 -6.38 -14.29 5.93
CA SER A 131 -6.36 -15.19 4.79
C SER A 131 -6.29 -14.37 3.50
N ASN A 132 -5.72 -14.98 2.47
CA ASN A 132 -5.83 -14.52 1.08
C ASN A 132 -6.70 -15.48 0.23
N ASN A 133 -7.45 -16.40 0.86
CA ASN A 133 -8.40 -17.25 0.16
C ASN A 133 -9.65 -16.42 -0.21
N PRO A 134 -9.97 -16.23 -1.51
CA PRO A 134 -11.13 -15.46 -1.94
C PRO A 134 -12.45 -15.94 -1.34
N GLU A 135 -12.67 -17.26 -1.23
CA GLU A 135 -13.92 -17.81 -0.68
C GLU A 135 -14.14 -17.40 0.78
N LYS A 136 -13.07 -17.38 1.58
CA LYS A 136 -13.15 -16.94 2.97
C LYS A 136 -13.46 -15.45 3.04
N LEU A 137 -12.79 -14.63 2.21
CA LEU A 137 -12.98 -13.18 2.19
C LEU A 137 -14.41 -12.82 1.78
N LYS A 138 -14.96 -13.48 0.75
CA LYS A 138 -16.36 -13.35 0.34
C LYS A 138 -17.31 -13.74 1.48
N LYS A 139 -17.06 -14.86 2.16
CA LYS A 139 -17.83 -15.28 3.34
C LYS A 139 -17.75 -14.28 4.50
N ASP A 140 -16.61 -13.62 4.71
CA ASP A 140 -16.48 -12.56 5.71
C ASP A 140 -17.35 -11.35 5.33
N MET A 141 -17.32 -10.96 4.04
CA MET A 141 -18.19 -9.91 3.49
C MET A 141 -19.68 -10.24 3.65
N ASP A 142 -20.12 -11.42 3.20
CA ASP A 142 -21.53 -11.84 3.26
C ASP A 142 -22.11 -11.85 4.68
N ARG A 143 -21.27 -12.15 5.68
CA ARG A 143 -21.71 -12.31 7.07
C ARG A 143 -21.64 -11.02 7.87
N GLY A 144 -20.75 -10.11 7.52
CA GLY A 144 -20.41 -8.98 8.38
C GLY A 144 -20.16 -7.67 7.65
N ASN A 145 -20.38 -7.59 6.34
CA ASN A 145 -20.05 -6.45 5.49
C ASN A 145 -18.58 -6.01 5.63
N PHE A 146 -17.69 -6.92 6.03
CA PHE A 146 -16.30 -6.59 6.36
C PHE A 146 -15.39 -7.75 6.04
N CYS A 147 -14.34 -7.48 5.27
CA CYS A 147 -13.17 -8.33 5.17
C CYS A 147 -11.90 -7.52 5.38
N PHE A 148 -10.87 -8.20 5.89
CA PHE A 148 -9.55 -7.60 6.11
C PHE A 148 -8.51 -8.23 5.19
N MET A 149 -7.90 -7.38 4.37
CA MET A 149 -6.83 -7.75 3.45
C MET A 149 -5.48 -7.46 4.10
N HIS A 150 -4.93 -8.46 4.80
CA HIS A 150 -3.65 -8.36 5.50
C HIS A 150 -2.48 -8.31 4.50
N ALA A 151 -1.88 -7.12 4.32
CA ALA A 151 -0.92 -6.83 3.25
C ALA A 151 0.17 -7.90 3.01
N PRO A 152 0.84 -8.48 4.04
CA PRO A 152 1.83 -9.54 3.84
C PRO A 152 1.33 -10.80 3.11
N LEU A 153 0.02 -11.09 3.13
CA LEU A 153 -0.56 -12.24 2.42
C LEU A 153 -0.86 -11.96 0.94
N PHE A 154 -0.92 -10.68 0.54
CA PHE A 154 -1.31 -10.29 -0.82
C PHE A 154 -0.14 -9.72 -1.63
N HIS A 155 0.94 -9.27 -0.98
CA HIS A 155 2.07 -8.63 -1.66
C HIS A 155 3.34 -9.49 -1.57
N PRO A 156 3.45 -10.61 -2.31
CA PRO A 156 4.57 -11.56 -2.19
C PRO A 156 5.93 -10.95 -2.52
N ALA A 157 5.99 -9.97 -3.43
CA ALA A 157 7.20 -9.21 -3.75
C ALA A 157 7.79 -8.49 -2.52
N MET A 158 6.99 -8.24 -1.48
CA MET A 158 7.48 -7.67 -0.22
C MET A 158 8.49 -8.57 0.49
N LYS A 159 8.57 -9.87 0.18
CA LYS A 159 9.62 -10.75 0.72
C LYS A 159 11.03 -10.29 0.33
N LEU A 160 11.18 -9.72 -0.87
CA LEU A 160 12.45 -9.18 -1.37
C LEU A 160 12.63 -7.71 -0.96
N ILE A 161 11.54 -6.94 -0.93
CA ILE A 161 11.59 -5.50 -0.65
C ILE A 161 11.74 -5.19 0.85
N ALA A 162 11.04 -5.93 1.72
CA ALA A 162 10.95 -5.61 3.15
C ALA A 162 12.29 -5.71 3.91
N PRO A 163 13.19 -6.68 3.65
CA PRO A 163 14.49 -6.75 4.31
C PRO A 163 15.32 -5.46 4.11
N VAL A 164 15.40 -4.96 2.88
CA VAL A 164 16.14 -3.73 2.55
C VAL A 164 15.55 -2.52 3.26
N ARG A 165 14.22 -2.37 3.24
CA ARG A 165 13.54 -1.29 3.98
C ARG A 165 13.80 -1.35 5.48
N LYS A 166 13.79 -2.55 6.07
CA LYS A 166 14.08 -2.77 7.50
C LYS A 166 15.52 -2.43 7.86
N MET A 167 16.48 -2.69 6.95
CA MET A 167 17.88 -2.31 7.14
C MET A 167 18.11 -0.80 7.03
N LEU A 168 17.44 -0.14 6.07
CA LEU A 168 17.52 1.32 5.88
C LEU A 168 16.95 2.12 7.06
N LYS A 169 15.88 1.64 7.71
CA LYS A 169 15.23 2.29 8.86
C LYS A 169 14.78 3.73 8.64
N VAL A 170 14.61 4.13 7.39
CA VAL A 170 14.09 5.45 7.00
C VAL A 170 12.81 5.30 6.19
N GLN A 171 11.94 6.31 6.24
CA GLN A 171 10.76 6.38 5.41
C GLN A 171 11.14 6.48 3.93
N THR A 172 10.41 5.77 3.08
CA THR A 172 10.60 5.71 1.61
C THR A 172 9.24 5.89 0.92
N PHE A 173 9.20 5.98 -0.41
CA PHE A 173 7.94 6.10 -1.16
C PHE A 173 6.96 4.94 -0.88
N PHE A 174 7.42 3.78 -0.39
CA PHE A 174 6.54 2.68 0.04
C PHE A 174 5.60 3.05 1.20
N ASN A 175 5.96 4.03 2.02
CA ASN A 175 5.07 4.55 3.06
C ASN A 175 3.86 5.29 2.48
N ILE A 176 3.99 5.80 1.25
CA ILE A 176 2.93 6.45 0.48
C ILE A 176 2.16 5.41 -0.35
N LEU A 177 2.81 4.35 -0.83
CA LEU A 177 2.16 3.35 -1.68
C LEU A 177 1.09 2.51 -0.97
N GLY A 178 1.25 2.20 0.33
CA GLY A 178 0.42 1.21 1.02
C GLY A 178 -1.11 1.37 0.82
N PRO A 179 -1.66 2.58 0.98
CA PRO A 179 -3.07 2.84 0.71
C PRO A 179 -3.52 2.70 -0.76
N MET A 180 -2.61 2.79 -1.73
CA MET A 180 -2.94 2.68 -3.17
C MET A 180 -2.92 1.24 -3.70
N THR A 181 -2.54 0.26 -2.87
CA THR A 181 -2.28 -1.12 -3.28
C THR A 181 -3.23 -2.12 -2.64
N ASN A 182 -4.49 -1.71 -2.42
CA ASN A 182 -5.52 -2.63 -1.97
C ASN A 182 -5.76 -3.70 -3.07
N PRO A 183 -5.59 -5.00 -2.76
CA PRO A 183 -5.63 -6.07 -3.78
C PRO A 183 -7.04 -6.39 -4.32
N SER A 184 -8.08 -5.75 -3.79
CA SER A 184 -9.45 -5.81 -4.33
C SER A 184 -9.82 -4.65 -5.25
N PHE A 185 -8.95 -3.64 -5.37
CA PHE A 185 -9.19 -2.42 -6.16
C PHE A 185 -10.56 -1.77 -5.89
N PRO A 186 -10.89 -1.47 -4.62
CA PRO A 186 -12.18 -0.89 -4.27
C PRO A 186 -12.36 0.44 -4.97
N LYS A 187 -13.56 0.68 -5.50
CA LYS A 187 -13.91 1.93 -6.16
C LYS A 187 -13.98 3.08 -5.17
N TYR A 188 -14.33 2.84 -3.92
CA TYR A 188 -14.52 3.87 -2.90
C TYR A 188 -13.39 3.80 -1.87
N GLN A 189 -12.82 4.95 -1.49
CA GLN A 189 -11.82 4.99 -0.42
C GLN A 189 -11.91 6.23 0.46
N VAL A 190 -11.87 6.04 1.79
CA VAL A 190 -11.59 7.10 2.76
C VAL A 190 -10.11 7.02 3.14
N LEU A 191 -9.34 8.00 2.69
CA LEU A 191 -7.90 8.04 2.86
C LEU A 191 -7.45 9.11 3.86
N GLY A 192 -6.74 8.67 4.90
CA GLY A 192 -5.98 9.56 5.80
C GLY A 192 -4.55 9.79 5.29
N VAL A 193 -4.19 11.05 5.08
CA VAL A 193 -2.83 11.48 4.72
C VAL A 193 -2.21 12.28 5.85
N ASN A 194 -0.90 12.15 6.04
CA ASN A 194 -0.18 12.80 7.14
C ASN A 194 0.35 14.21 6.81
N ASN A 195 0.40 14.60 5.53
CA ASN A 195 0.86 15.91 5.08
C ASN A 195 0.27 16.28 3.70
N GLU A 196 0.46 17.53 3.30
CA GLU A 196 -0.05 18.11 2.05
C GLU A 196 0.66 17.57 0.79
N GLU A 197 1.95 17.26 0.89
CA GLU A 197 2.71 16.65 -0.22
C GLU A 197 2.11 15.29 -0.63
N ASN A 198 1.85 14.43 0.36
CA ASN A 198 1.20 13.15 0.13
C ASN A 198 -0.22 13.35 -0.39
N PHE A 199 -0.99 14.30 0.15
CA PHE A 199 -2.32 14.63 -0.38
C PHE A 199 -2.28 14.91 -1.89
N ASN A 200 -1.33 15.74 -2.34
CA ASN A 200 -1.16 16.06 -3.76
C ASN A 200 -0.76 14.84 -4.59
N HIS A 201 0.09 13.95 -4.07
CA HIS A 201 0.38 12.68 -4.74
C HIS A 201 -0.86 11.82 -4.92
N TYR A 202 -1.64 11.61 -3.85
CA TYR A 202 -2.86 10.80 -3.95
C TYR A 202 -3.86 11.40 -4.93
N LYS A 203 -4.11 12.71 -4.84
CA LYS A 203 -5.00 13.42 -5.76
C LYS A 203 -4.58 13.19 -7.23
N ASN A 204 -3.33 13.49 -7.55
CA ASN A 204 -2.83 13.37 -8.93
C ASN A 204 -2.83 11.92 -9.44
N VAL A 205 -2.49 10.95 -8.59
CA VAL A 205 -2.51 9.53 -9.00
C VAL A 205 -3.95 9.07 -9.19
N TYR A 206 -4.86 9.40 -8.26
CA TYR A 206 -6.25 8.96 -8.31
C TYR A 206 -7.06 9.66 -9.40
N GLU A 207 -6.72 10.87 -9.83
CA GLU A 207 -7.32 11.48 -11.04
C GLU A 207 -7.06 10.65 -12.30
N THR A 208 -6.00 9.84 -12.33
CA THR A 208 -5.72 8.91 -13.44
C THR A 208 -6.35 7.52 -13.26
N LEU A 209 -7.08 7.30 -12.16
CA LEU A 209 -7.71 6.04 -11.80
C LEU A 209 -9.21 6.25 -11.58
N ASN A 210 -10.04 5.22 -11.81
CA ASN A 210 -11.47 5.30 -11.53
C ASN A 210 -11.79 5.05 -10.04
N VAL A 211 -11.10 5.76 -9.13
CA VAL A 211 -11.30 5.68 -7.67
C VAL A 211 -12.05 6.93 -7.20
N ASN A 212 -13.13 6.72 -6.44
CA ASN A 212 -14.04 7.69 -5.86
C ASN A 212 -13.73 7.97 -4.38
#